data_AF-A0A0U3PJI3-F1
#
_entry.id   AF-A0A0U3PJI3-F1
#
_cell.length_a   1.000
_cell.length_b   1.000
_cell.length_c   1.000
_cell.angle_alpha   90.00
_cell.angle_beta   90.00
_cell.angle_gamma   90.00
#
_symmetry.space_group_name_H-M   'P 1'
#
loop_
_entity.id
_entity.type
_entity.pdbx_description
1 polymer ?
#
loop_
_entity_poly.entity_id
_entity_poly.type
_entity_poly.pdbx_seq_one_letter_code
_entity_poly.pdbx_strand_id
1 'polypeptide(L)'
;MITLTDIHIQRLHAEAARLSEDAERRLATAEDTDDSDDWDARKEADGIATGFNLALQEVAREAANPEPTPPAPALSYDDWLAAYRPVRNTIRKYAPFDGLMFETFGPELDAVSAADPACIWTLVSSDDDDGLYLLSGCHFVNRMGYLVTERPWAGDGQLEIRLD
;
A
#
# COMPACT_ATOMS: atom_id res chain seq x y z
N MET A 1 -12.79 -0.93 -22.55
CA MET A 1 -12.59 0.42 -21.97
C MET A 1 -11.18 0.42 -21.42
N ILE A 2 -10.30 1.27 -21.96
CA ILE A 2 -8.91 1.42 -21.48
C ILE A 2 -8.99 2.27 -20.22
N THR A 3 -8.46 1.79 -19.09
CA THR A 3 -8.51 2.51 -17.82
C THR A 3 -7.47 3.64 -17.82
N LEU A 4 -7.64 4.65 -16.94
CA LEU A 4 -6.72 5.80 -16.88
C LEU A 4 -5.26 5.35 -16.59
N THR A 5 -5.11 4.27 -15.85
CA THR A 5 -3.85 3.57 -15.54
C THR A 5 -3.19 2.96 -16.77
N ASP A 6 -3.96 2.36 -17.68
CA ASP A 6 -3.42 1.78 -18.93
C ASP A 6 -2.79 2.86 -19.82
N ILE A 7 -3.38 4.06 -19.87
CA ILE A 7 -2.88 5.19 -20.65
C ILE A 7 -1.54 5.71 -20.09
N HIS A 8 -1.41 5.77 -18.76
CA HIS A 8 -0.19 6.25 -18.12
C HIS A 8 0.98 5.29 -18.35
N ILE A 9 0.75 3.99 -18.21
CA ILE A 9 1.76 2.95 -18.45
C ILE A 9 2.20 2.91 -19.91
N GLN A 10 1.26 3.05 -20.85
CA GLN A 10 1.59 3.12 -22.28
C GLN A 10 2.44 4.34 -22.63
N ARG A 11 2.20 5.49 -21.97
CA ARG A 11 3.01 6.69 -22.17
C ARG A 11 4.44 6.52 -21.65
N LEU A 12 4.59 5.92 -20.47
CA LEU A 12 5.90 5.59 -19.88
C LEU A 12 6.71 4.64 -20.77
N HIS A 13 6.08 3.59 -21.29
CA HIS A 13 6.76 2.66 -22.22
C HIS A 13 7.19 3.35 -23.53
N ALA A 14 6.34 4.22 -24.08
CA ALA A 14 6.68 4.96 -25.30
C ALA A 14 7.84 5.94 -25.10
N GLU A 15 7.94 6.57 -23.92
CA GLU A 15 9.03 7.47 -23.57
C GLU A 15 10.35 6.73 -23.34
N ALA A 16 10.30 5.58 -22.65
CA ALA A 16 11.47 4.70 -22.48
C ALA A 16 12.02 4.19 -23.81
N ALA A 17 11.14 3.76 -24.74
CA ALA A 17 11.56 3.30 -26.07
C ALA A 17 12.26 4.40 -26.87
N ARG A 18 11.74 5.65 -26.83
CA ARG A 18 12.38 6.79 -27.50
C ARG A 18 13.75 7.12 -26.94
N LEU A 19 13.92 7.04 -25.62
CA LEU A 19 15.22 7.26 -24.98
C LEU A 19 16.23 6.17 -25.37
N SER A 20 15.77 4.91 -25.51
CA SER A 20 16.61 3.81 -25.99
C SER A 20 17.06 4.03 -27.44
N GLU A 21 16.14 4.38 -28.34
CA GLU A 21 16.47 4.63 -29.75
C GLU A 21 17.39 5.85 -29.95
N ASP A 22 17.26 6.88 -29.12
CA ASP A 22 18.12 8.07 -29.15
C ASP A 22 19.53 7.74 -28.63
N ALA A 23 19.63 6.89 -27.59
CA ALA A 23 20.91 6.39 -27.10
C ALA A 23 21.62 5.50 -28.14
N GLU A 24 20.91 4.57 -28.77
CA GLU A 24 21.45 3.73 -29.85
C GLU A 24 21.93 4.56 -31.06
N ARG A 25 21.18 5.59 -31.46
CA ARG A 25 21.61 6.51 -32.52
C ARG A 25 22.89 7.28 -32.16
N ARG A 26 23.01 7.75 -30.92
CA ARG A 26 24.24 8.42 -30.46
C ARG A 26 25.43 7.48 -30.45
N LEU A 27 25.22 6.22 -30.08
CA LEU A 27 26.25 5.18 -30.08
C LEU A 27 26.71 4.86 -31.51
N ALA A 28 25.78 4.70 -32.45
CA ALA A 28 26.10 4.48 -33.86
C ALA A 28 26.84 5.66 -34.52
N THR A 29 26.58 6.90 -34.06
CA THR A 29 27.29 8.09 -34.56
C THR A 29 28.72 8.17 -34.03
N ALA A 30 29.01 7.59 -32.86
CA ALA A 30 30.35 7.53 -32.27
C ALA A 30 31.24 6.43 -32.89
N GLU A 31 30.65 5.44 -33.58
CA GLU A 31 31.39 4.35 -34.23
C GLU A 31 31.98 4.73 -35.61
N ASP A 32 31.57 5.85 -36.21
CA ASP A 32 31.98 6.28 -37.57
C ASP A 32 33.19 7.25 -37.58
N THR A 33 33.75 7.58 -36.41
CA THR A 33 34.93 8.44 -36.28
C THR A 33 36.19 7.62 -36.00
N ASP A 34 36.87 7.18 -37.06
CA ASP A 34 38.20 6.54 -37.02
C ASP A 34 39.30 7.61 -36.89
N ASP A 35 39.27 8.41 -35.82
CA ASP A 35 40.34 9.35 -35.48
C ASP A 35 41.02 8.87 -34.19
N SER A 36 42.14 8.18 -34.36
CA SER A 36 42.86 7.42 -33.32
C SER A 36 43.52 8.28 -32.22
N ASP A 37 43.39 9.60 -32.27
CA ASP A 37 43.98 10.54 -31.30
C ASP A 37 42.94 11.37 -30.51
N ASP A 38 41.70 10.90 -30.39
CA ASP A 38 40.69 11.54 -29.54
C ASP A 38 40.78 11.09 -28.06
N TRP A 39 41.95 11.32 -27.47
CA TRP A 39 42.19 11.10 -26.03
C TRP A 39 41.32 12.01 -25.16
N ASP A 40 40.89 13.17 -25.69
CA ASP A 40 40.01 14.10 -24.98
C ASP A 40 38.56 13.57 -24.96
N ALA A 41 38.01 13.02 -26.04
CA ALA A 41 36.70 12.38 -26.00
C ALA A 41 36.67 11.11 -25.15
N ARG A 42 37.76 10.33 -25.07
CA ARG A 42 37.85 9.20 -24.13
C ARG A 42 37.82 9.67 -22.67
N LYS A 43 38.50 10.77 -22.34
CA LYS A 43 38.42 11.35 -20.99
C LYS A 43 37.06 11.96 -20.68
N GLU A 44 36.42 12.57 -21.66
CA GLU A 44 35.06 13.10 -21.52
C GLU A 44 34.06 11.96 -21.34
N ALA A 45 34.14 10.90 -22.15
CA ALA A 45 33.33 9.69 -21.99
C ALA A 45 33.55 8.99 -20.64
N ASP A 46 34.80 8.85 -20.17
CA ASP A 46 35.12 8.31 -18.84
C ASP A 46 34.59 9.21 -17.72
N GLY A 47 34.63 10.53 -17.91
CA GLY A 47 34.04 11.51 -16.99
C GLY A 47 32.52 11.41 -16.90
N ILE A 48 31.84 11.25 -18.05
CA ILE A 48 30.40 11.04 -18.14
C ILE A 48 29.99 9.69 -17.55
N ALA A 49 30.75 8.62 -17.83
CA ALA A 49 30.51 7.29 -17.25
C ALA A 49 30.72 7.28 -15.73
N THR A 50 31.71 8.02 -15.24
CA THR A 50 31.94 8.19 -13.80
C THR A 50 30.82 9.01 -13.16
N GLY A 51 30.39 10.10 -13.81
CA GLY A 51 29.26 10.91 -13.37
C GLY A 51 27.95 10.12 -13.31
N PHE A 52 27.69 9.27 -14.30
CA PHE A 52 26.52 8.39 -14.34
C PHE A 52 26.56 7.32 -13.25
N ASN A 53 27.72 6.69 -13.02
CA ASN A 53 27.87 5.74 -11.92
C ASN A 53 27.70 6.40 -10.54
N LEU A 54 28.23 7.60 -10.34
CA LEU A 54 28.03 8.37 -9.10
C LEU A 54 26.56 8.74 -8.92
N ALA A 55 25.87 9.18 -9.98
CA ALA A 55 24.44 9.46 -9.94
C ALA A 55 23.63 8.19 -9.62
N LEU A 56 23.98 7.04 -10.21
CA LEU A 56 23.35 5.76 -9.90
C LEU A 56 23.63 5.31 -8.46
N GLN A 57 24.83 5.52 -7.94
CA GLN A 57 25.18 5.22 -6.55
C GLN A 57 24.43 6.13 -5.58
N GLU A 58 24.23 7.40 -5.93
CA GLU A 58 23.44 8.34 -5.13
C GLU A 58 21.96 7.96 -5.14
N VAL A 59 21.39 7.67 -6.32
CA VAL A 59 20.00 7.18 -6.45
C VAL A 59 19.82 5.86 -5.72
N ALA A 60 20.80 4.94 -5.79
CA ALA A 60 20.77 3.68 -5.06
C ALA A 60 20.91 3.89 -3.55
N ARG A 61 21.69 4.88 -3.11
CA ARG A 61 21.82 5.27 -1.69
C ARG A 61 20.54 5.91 -1.16
N GLU A 62 19.90 6.75 -1.95
CA GLU A 62 18.61 7.38 -1.65
C GLU A 62 17.48 6.34 -1.63
N ALA A 63 17.49 5.35 -2.53
CA ALA A 63 16.60 4.19 -2.48
C ALA A 63 16.90 3.23 -1.32
N ALA A 64 18.17 3.11 -0.90
CA ALA A 64 18.58 2.28 0.24
C ALA A 64 18.28 2.93 1.60
N ASN A 65 18.03 4.23 1.62
CA ASN A 65 17.71 4.99 2.82
C ASN A 65 16.53 5.93 2.52
N PRO A 66 15.34 5.37 2.20
CA PRO A 66 14.20 6.21 1.87
C PRO A 66 13.92 7.10 3.07
N GLU A 67 13.79 8.41 2.86
CA GLU A 67 13.15 9.26 3.85
C GLU A 67 11.85 8.55 4.29
N PRO A 68 11.54 8.51 5.60
CA PRO A 68 10.36 7.81 6.08
C PRO A 68 9.17 8.40 5.33
N THR A 69 8.65 7.62 4.39
CA THR A 69 7.48 8.03 3.61
C THR A 69 6.42 8.30 4.66
N PRO A 70 5.81 9.50 4.71
CA PRO A 70 4.71 9.73 5.62
C PRO A 70 3.71 8.59 5.36
N PRO A 71 3.31 7.82 6.40
CA PRO A 71 2.48 6.66 6.19
C PRO A 71 1.29 7.10 5.35
N ALA A 72 1.01 6.37 4.26
CA ALA A 72 -0.23 6.58 3.51
C ALA A 72 -1.36 6.67 4.55
N PRO A 73 -2.30 7.63 4.42
CA PRO A 73 -3.26 7.89 5.49
C PRO A 73 -3.97 6.59 5.83
N ALA A 74 -3.68 6.06 7.03
CA ALA A 74 -4.35 4.89 7.55
C ALA A 74 -5.83 5.24 7.66
N LEU A 75 -6.71 4.33 7.24
CA LEU A 75 -8.15 4.52 7.39
C LEU A 75 -8.44 4.74 8.89
N SER A 76 -9.02 5.88 9.25
CA SER A 76 -9.37 6.18 10.64
C SER A 76 -10.63 5.41 11.07
N TYR A 77 -10.87 5.33 12.38
CA TYR A 77 -12.11 4.73 12.89
C TYR A 77 -13.36 5.50 12.43
N ASP A 78 -13.30 6.83 12.36
CA ASP A 78 -14.41 7.66 11.86
C ASP A 78 -14.68 7.44 10.36
N ASP A 79 -13.62 7.33 9.55
CA ASP A 79 -13.76 6.99 8.13
C ASP A 79 -14.36 5.59 7.96
N TRP A 80 -13.97 4.64 8.82
CA TRP A 80 -14.53 3.31 8.85
C TRP A 80 -16.02 3.32 9.22
N LEU A 81 -16.43 4.08 10.25
CA LEU A 81 -17.84 4.26 10.62
C LEU A 81 -18.66 4.78 9.44
N ALA A 82 -18.15 5.79 8.75
CA ALA A 82 -18.82 6.39 7.60
C ALA A 82 -18.91 5.43 6.40
N ALA A 83 -17.83 4.68 6.14
CA ALA A 83 -17.72 3.77 5.00
C ALA A 83 -18.58 2.51 5.17
N TYR A 84 -18.50 1.86 6.33
CA TYR A 84 -19.02 0.50 6.53
C TYR A 84 -20.33 0.42 7.30
N ARG A 85 -20.67 1.45 8.08
CA ARG A 85 -21.92 1.56 8.85
C ARG A 85 -22.13 0.34 9.76
N PRO A 86 -21.49 0.28 10.94
CA PRO A 86 -21.66 -0.84 11.84
C PRO A 86 -23.10 -0.96 12.33
N VAL A 87 -23.56 -2.20 12.40
CA VAL A 87 -24.88 -2.59 12.86
C VAL A 87 -24.91 -2.57 14.38
N ARG A 88 -25.97 -1.99 14.94
CA ARG A 88 -26.19 -1.99 16.39
C ARG A 88 -26.49 -3.40 16.89
N ASN A 89 -25.80 -3.81 17.94
CA ASN A 89 -26.11 -5.01 18.69
C ASN A 89 -27.43 -4.83 19.45
N THR A 90 -28.50 -5.48 18.97
CA THR A 90 -29.82 -5.47 19.60
C THR A 90 -30.04 -6.61 20.59
N ILE A 91 -29.11 -7.57 20.65
CA ILE A 91 -29.19 -8.74 21.54
C ILE A 91 -28.88 -8.31 22.98
N ARG A 92 -27.89 -7.43 23.14
CA ARG A 92 -27.46 -6.90 24.44
C ARG A 92 -27.89 -5.44 24.60
N LYS A 93 -28.64 -5.15 25.66
CA LYS A 93 -29.19 -3.80 25.95
C LYS A 93 -28.10 -2.72 26.14
N TYR A 94 -26.98 -3.09 26.76
CA TYR A 94 -25.85 -2.20 27.06
C TYR A 94 -24.56 -2.82 26.52
N ALA A 95 -24.48 -2.96 25.19
CA ALA A 95 -23.27 -3.46 24.55
C ALA A 95 -22.18 -2.37 24.52
N PRO A 96 -20.89 -2.73 24.64
CA PRO A 96 -19.77 -1.80 24.47
C PRO A 96 -19.74 -1.15 23.08
N PHE A 97 -18.87 -0.15 22.90
CA PHE A 97 -18.73 0.61 21.65
C PHE A 97 -20.05 1.22 21.18
N ASP A 98 -20.71 2.01 22.04
CA ASP A 98 -22.00 2.64 21.75
C ASP A 98 -23.13 1.69 21.31
N GLY A 99 -23.04 0.43 21.77
CA GLY A 99 -23.98 -0.61 21.42
C GLY A 99 -23.64 -1.38 20.14
N LEU A 100 -22.42 -1.26 19.61
CA LEU A 100 -22.01 -1.90 18.35
C LEU A 100 -21.32 -3.25 18.54
N MET A 101 -20.68 -3.49 19.69
CA MET A 101 -19.86 -4.68 19.90
C MET A 101 -20.72 -5.92 20.19
N PHE A 102 -20.42 -7.03 19.51
CA PHE A 102 -20.93 -8.36 19.77
C PHE A 102 -19.92 -9.21 20.55
N GLU A 103 -20.41 -9.97 21.52
CA GLU A 103 -19.61 -10.88 22.34
C GLU A 103 -19.06 -12.09 21.56
N THR A 104 -18.06 -12.74 22.16
CA THR A 104 -17.32 -13.85 21.55
C THR A 104 -17.91 -15.23 21.84
N PHE A 105 -19.11 -15.27 22.42
CA PHE A 105 -19.82 -16.49 22.83
C PHE A 105 -21.34 -16.28 22.84
N GLY A 106 -22.07 -17.39 22.93
CA GLY A 106 -23.52 -17.38 23.09
C GLY A 106 -24.28 -16.82 21.87
N PRO A 107 -25.50 -16.28 22.08
CA PRO A 107 -26.36 -15.82 20.98
C PRO A 107 -25.75 -14.71 20.12
N GLU A 108 -24.84 -13.91 20.68
CA GLU A 108 -24.15 -12.86 19.94
C GLU A 108 -23.14 -13.45 18.95
N LEU A 109 -22.38 -14.47 19.35
CA LEU A 109 -21.49 -15.19 18.44
C LEU A 109 -22.27 -15.93 17.34
N ASP A 110 -23.45 -16.48 17.66
CA ASP A 110 -24.31 -17.12 16.66
C ASP A 110 -24.76 -16.11 15.60
N ALA A 111 -25.10 -14.88 16.01
CA ALA A 111 -25.45 -13.80 15.10
C ALA A 111 -24.27 -13.35 14.23
N VAL A 112 -23.06 -13.23 14.82
CA VAL A 112 -21.83 -12.94 14.09
C VAL A 112 -21.53 -14.04 13.07
N SER A 113 -21.69 -15.31 13.46
CA SER A 113 -21.42 -16.47 12.59
C SER A 113 -22.41 -16.61 11.43
N ALA A 114 -23.61 -16.02 11.57
CA ALA A 114 -24.63 -15.97 10.52
C ALA A 114 -24.45 -14.78 9.55
N ALA A 115 -23.60 -13.80 9.89
CA ALA A 115 -23.31 -12.66 9.03
C ALA A 115 -22.35 -13.03 7.89
N ASP A 116 -22.31 -12.20 6.85
CA ASP A 116 -21.30 -12.33 5.80
C ASP A 116 -19.90 -12.14 6.42
N PRO A 117 -18.95 -13.09 6.23
CA PRO A 117 -17.58 -12.96 6.74
C PRO A 117 -16.87 -11.68 6.33
N ALA A 118 -17.19 -11.12 5.16
CA ALA A 118 -16.63 -9.86 4.68
C ALA A 118 -17.18 -8.63 5.44
N CYS A 119 -18.30 -8.78 6.16
CA CYS A 119 -18.87 -7.76 7.03
C CYS A 119 -18.47 -7.91 8.50
N ILE A 120 -17.64 -8.91 8.84
CA ILE A 120 -17.18 -9.14 10.21
C ILE A 120 -15.86 -8.41 10.41
N TRP A 121 -15.76 -7.70 11.53
CA TRP A 121 -14.53 -7.07 11.99
C TRP A 121 -14.25 -7.54 13.41
N THR A 122 -13.01 -7.96 13.67
CA THR A 122 -12.61 -8.43 15.00
C THR A 122 -11.92 -7.31 15.76
N LEU A 123 -12.41 -7.04 16.97
CA LEU A 123 -11.76 -6.13 17.90
C LEU A 123 -10.68 -6.89 18.67
N VAL A 124 -9.46 -6.37 18.66
CA VAL A 124 -8.30 -6.94 19.36
C VAL A 124 -7.61 -5.88 20.20
N SER A 125 -6.87 -6.33 21.22
CA SER A 125 -5.94 -5.48 21.98
C SER A 125 -4.51 -5.85 21.61
N SER A 126 -3.64 -4.85 21.53
CA SER A 126 -2.21 -5.01 21.37
C SER A 126 -1.53 -4.92 22.74
N ASP A 127 -0.70 -5.91 23.07
CA ASP A 127 0.11 -5.89 24.29
C ASP A 127 1.37 -5.00 24.13
N ASP A 128 1.76 -4.67 22.89
CA ASP A 128 2.99 -3.93 22.60
C ASP A 128 2.84 -2.41 22.82
N ASP A 129 1.65 -1.88 22.55
CA ASP A 129 1.36 -0.44 22.62
C ASP A 129 0.07 -0.08 23.36
N ASP A 130 -0.52 -1.05 24.08
CA ASP A 130 -1.79 -0.94 24.81
C ASP A 130 -2.96 -0.42 23.94
N GLY A 131 -2.84 -0.54 22.61
CA GLY A 131 -3.80 -0.03 21.64
C GLY A 131 -4.93 -1.01 21.36
N LEU A 132 -6.09 -0.47 20.97
CA LEU A 132 -7.18 -1.26 20.42
C LEU A 132 -7.15 -1.20 18.90
N TYR A 133 -7.42 -2.33 18.26
CA TYR A 133 -7.39 -2.46 16.82
C TYR A 133 -8.62 -3.17 16.30
N LEU A 134 -9.07 -2.75 15.13
CA LEU A 134 -10.13 -3.39 14.37
C LEU A 134 -9.52 -4.07 13.15
N LEU A 135 -9.68 -5.38 13.09
CA LEU A 135 -9.14 -6.21 12.02
C LEU A 135 -10.28 -6.69 11.11
N SER A 136 -10.13 -6.53 9.80
CA SER A 136 -11.08 -7.11 8.85
C SER A 136 -11.09 -8.64 8.98
N GLY A 137 -12.28 -9.23 8.97
CA GLY A 137 -12.50 -10.67 9.05
C GLY A 137 -12.80 -11.18 10.46
N CYS A 138 -13.16 -12.47 10.53
CA CYS A 138 -13.47 -13.18 11.76
C CYS A 138 -12.24 -13.91 12.30
N HIS A 139 -11.63 -13.38 13.35
CA HIS A 139 -10.44 -13.95 14.00
C HIS A 139 -10.81 -14.64 15.30
N PHE A 140 -10.24 -15.82 15.54
CA PHE A 140 -10.53 -16.63 16.74
C PHE A 140 -9.48 -16.49 17.85
N VAL A 141 -8.37 -15.81 17.61
CA VAL A 141 -7.28 -15.62 18.59
C VAL A 141 -7.16 -14.14 18.91
N ASN A 142 -6.83 -13.82 20.17
CA ASN A 142 -6.68 -12.45 20.67
C ASN A 142 -7.88 -11.53 20.36
N ARG A 143 -9.10 -12.03 20.54
CA ARG A 143 -10.34 -11.31 20.21
C ARG A 143 -11.05 -10.84 21.48
N MET A 144 -11.40 -9.56 21.52
CA MET A 144 -12.23 -8.96 22.56
C MET A 144 -13.72 -9.00 22.22
N GLY A 145 -14.04 -8.97 20.93
CA GLY A 145 -15.41 -8.93 20.43
C GLY A 145 -15.41 -8.75 18.91
N TYR A 146 -16.61 -8.59 18.36
CA TYR A 146 -16.80 -8.35 16.93
C TYR A 146 -17.66 -7.12 16.67
N LEU A 147 -17.43 -6.47 15.53
CA LEU A 147 -18.35 -5.51 14.95
C LEU A 147 -18.84 -6.09 13.62
N VAL A 148 -20.12 -5.88 13.31
CA VAL A 148 -20.74 -6.34 12.05
C VAL A 148 -21.15 -5.12 11.25
N THR A 149 -20.83 -5.07 9.96
CA THR A 149 -21.08 -3.92 9.09
C THR A 149 -22.17 -4.16 8.05
N GLU A 150 -22.85 -3.09 7.61
CA GLU A 150 -23.80 -3.19 6.50
C GLU A 150 -23.12 -3.45 5.17
N ARG A 151 -21.87 -2.98 5.02
CA ARG A 151 -21.09 -3.11 3.79
C ARG A 151 -19.90 -4.04 3.99
N PRO A 152 -19.58 -4.89 3.00
CA PRO A 152 -18.46 -5.80 3.08
C PRO A 152 -17.14 -5.07 2.85
N TRP A 153 -16.08 -5.54 3.50
CA TRP A 153 -14.70 -5.30 3.07
C TRP A 153 -14.40 -6.15 1.83
N ALA A 154 -13.94 -5.50 0.76
CA ALA A 154 -13.64 -6.16 -0.51
C ALA A 154 -12.18 -5.98 -0.96
N GLY A 155 -11.31 -5.50 -0.08
CA GLY A 155 -9.89 -5.35 -0.40
C GLY A 155 -9.13 -6.68 -0.25
N ASP A 156 -7.96 -6.71 -0.86
CA ASP A 156 -7.06 -7.85 -0.76
C ASP A 156 -6.31 -7.82 0.58
N GLY A 157 -6.33 -8.94 1.29
CA GLY A 157 -5.64 -9.10 2.58
C GLY A 157 -6.41 -8.54 3.78
N GLN A 158 -5.67 -8.37 4.89
CA GLN A 158 -6.22 -7.92 6.17
C GLN A 158 -6.03 -6.41 6.32
N LEU A 159 -7.12 -5.70 6.55
CA LEU A 159 -7.08 -4.30 6.98
C LEU A 159 -7.05 -4.23 8.50
N GLU A 160 -6.22 -3.33 9.01
CA GLU A 160 -6.07 -3.03 10.42
C GLU A 160 -6.29 -1.53 10.65
N ILE A 161 -7.14 -1.21 11.62
CA ILE A 161 -7.48 0.17 11.99
C ILE A 161 -7.20 0.31 13.47
N ARG A 162 -6.31 1.22 13.83
CA ARG A 162 -6.09 1.60 15.23
C ARG A 162 -7.27 2.45 15.70
N LEU A 163 -7.77 2.18 16.89
CA LEU A 163 -8.75 3.01 17.58
C LEU A 163 -8.00 4.00 18.49
N ASP A 164 -8.29 5.28 18.32
CA ASP A 164 -7.71 6.43 19.03
C ASP A 164 -8.63 7.00 20.13
#